data_AF-A0A533YHN8-F1
#
_entry.id   AF-A0A533YHN8-F1
#
_cell.length_a   1.000
_cell.length_b   1.000
_cell.length_c   1.000
_cell.angle_alpha   90.00
_cell.angle_beta   90.00
_cell.angle_gamma   90.00
#
_symmetry.space_group_name_H-M   'P 1'
#
loop_
_entity.id
_entity.type
_entity.pdbx_description
1 polymer ?
#
loop_
_entity_poly.entity_id
_entity_poly.type
_entity_poly.pdbx_seq_one_letter_code
_entity_poly.pdbx_strand_id
1 'polypeptide(L)'
;MNKRRFGSSARGARVGKNVKRIPDRQIDSSDIPEMSDAQLRAMRRVGRPTLGDVARQLIAIRIDPQVLEDLRNEAKRRDIGYQTLIHDILTKHAKKKTA
;
A
#
# COMPACT_ATOMS: atom_id res chain seq x y z
N MET A 1 -21.53 -2.06 -19.98
CA MET A 1 -20.11 -2.45 -19.92
C MET A 1 -19.44 -1.68 -18.78
N ASN A 2 -19.29 -2.29 -17.60
CA ASN A 2 -18.84 -1.58 -16.41
C ASN A 2 -17.31 -1.47 -16.37
N LYS A 3 -16.78 -0.26 -16.63
CA LYS A 3 -15.36 0.07 -16.46
C LYS A 3 -14.97 0.02 -14.97
N ARG A 4 -14.00 -0.82 -14.63
CA ARG A 4 -13.42 -0.91 -13.27
C ARG A 4 -12.74 0.43 -12.93
N ARG A 5 -13.11 1.03 -11.80
CA ARG A 5 -12.44 2.23 -11.26
C ARG A 5 -11.13 1.81 -10.61
N PHE A 6 -10.00 2.06 -11.27
CA PHE A 6 -8.67 1.90 -10.69
C PHE A 6 -8.45 2.98 -9.62
N GLY A 7 -8.60 2.63 -8.35
CA GLY A 7 -8.22 3.47 -7.23
C GLY A 7 -6.76 3.25 -6.88
N SER A 8 -5.89 4.22 -7.21
CA SER A 8 -4.49 4.24 -6.74
C SER A 8 -4.48 4.30 -5.21
N SER A 9 -3.82 3.34 -4.57
CA SER A 9 -3.71 3.20 -3.11
C SER A 9 -2.45 3.88 -2.56
N ALA A 10 -1.87 4.83 -3.28
CA ALA A 10 -0.74 5.63 -2.79
C ALA A 10 -1.26 6.73 -1.86
N ARG A 11 -0.92 6.67 -0.57
CA ARG A 11 -1.01 7.87 0.30
C ARG A 11 0.14 8.81 -0.06
N GLY A 12 0.12 9.36 -1.27
CA GLY A 12 0.76 10.64 -1.52
C GLY A 12 -0.17 11.71 -0.96
N ALA A 13 0.37 12.68 -0.23
CA ALA A 13 -0.38 13.89 0.08
C ALA A 13 -1.05 14.37 -1.22
N ARG A 14 -2.38 14.61 -1.21
CA ARG A 14 -3.02 15.23 -2.37
C ARG A 14 -2.25 16.51 -2.63
N VAL A 15 -1.58 16.62 -3.78
CA VAL A 15 -1.05 17.90 -4.25
C VAL A 15 -2.26 18.82 -4.31
N GLY A 16 -2.35 19.73 -3.34
CA GLY A 16 -3.45 20.65 -3.24
C GLY A 16 -3.40 21.59 -4.42
N LYS A 17 -4.25 21.33 -5.42
CA LYS A 17 -4.98 22.29 -6.26
C LYS A 17 -5.54 21.55 -7.47
N ASN A 18 -6.75 21.95 -7.87
CA ASN A 18 -7.36 21.63 -9.16
C ASN A 18 -6.62 22.44 -10.24
N VAL A 19 -5.33 22.17 -10.45
CA VAL A 19 -4.51 22.86 -11.47
C VAL A 19 -4.88 22.26 -12.81
N LYS A 20 -5.15 23.11 -13.81
CA LYS A 20 -5.35 22.67 -15.20
C LYS A 20 -4.17 21.80 -15.62
N ARG A 21 -4.46 20.66 -16.27
CA ARG A 21 -3.44 19.77 -16.82
C ARG A 21 -2.46 20.57 -17.68
N ILE A 22 -1.16 20.47 -17.39
CA ILE A 22 -0.11 21.00 -18.26
C ILE A 22 -0.08 20.10 -19.51
N PRO A 23 -0.24 20.67 -20.72
CA PRO A 23 -0.12 19.90 -21.95
C PRO A 23 1.32 19.40 -22.15
N ASP A 24 1.48 18.20 -22.70
CA ASP A 24 2.77 17.51 -22.79
C ASP A 24 3.88 18.36 -23.45
N ARG A 25 3.52 19.21 -24.41
CA ARG A 25 4.41 20.20 -25.07
C ARG A 25 5.04 21.25 -24.15
N GLN A 26 4.50 21.44 -22.95
CA GLN A 26 4.98 22.39 -21.94
C GLN A 26 5.83 21.71 -20.86
N ILE A 27 6.02 20.38 -20.93
CA ILE A 27 6.91 19.65 -20.04
C ILE A 27 8.33 19.83 -20.57
N ASP A 28 9.18 20.47 -19.78
CA ASP A 28 10.61 20.50 -20.06
C ASP A 28 11.20 19.10 -19.80
N SER A 29 11.87 18.56 -20.81
CA SER A 29 12.54 17.25 -20.79
C SER A 29 14.01 17.37 -21.20
N SER A 30 14.56 18.59 -21.25
CA SER A 30 15.93 18.85 -21.68
C SER A 30 16.99 18.18 -20.78
N ASP A 31 16.64 17.91 -19.52
CA ASP A 31 17.48 17.25 -18.52
C ASP A 31 17.33 15.72 -18.49
N ILE A 32 16.31 15.17 -19.16
CA ILE A 32 15.98 13.74 -19.14
C ILE A 32 16.21 13.15 -20.54
N PRO A 33 17.26 12.35 -20.74
CA PRO A 33 17.48 11.68 -22.02
C PRO A 33 16.37 10.66 -22.30
N GLU A 34 15.93 10.58 -23.55
CA GLU A 34 15.01 9.52 -23.98
C GLU A 34 15.65 8.14 -23.78
N MET A 35 14.90 7.23 -23.14
CA MET A 35 15.34 5.86 -22.93
C MET A 35 14.88 4.97 -24.10
N SER A 36 15.79 4.16 -24.63
CA SER A 36 15.44 3.15 -25.62
C SER A 36 14.55 2.05 -25.04
N ASP A 37 13.75 1.40 -25.89
CA ASP A 37 12.94 0.24 -25.50
C ASP A 37 13.78 -0.89 -24.87
N ALA A 38 15.03 -1.05 -25.32
CA ALA A 38 15.96 -2.04 -24.77
C ALA A 38 16.36 -1.68 -23.32
N GLN A 39 16.64 -0.41 -23.05
CA GLN A 39 16.94 0.08 -21.70
C GLN A 39 15.74 -0.05 -20.78
N LEU A 40 14.54 0.33 -21.24
CA LEU A 40 13.29 0.19 -20.46
C LEU A 40 13.00 -1.26 -20.07
N ARG A 41 13.32 -2.23 -20.94
CA ARG A 41 13.16 -3.68 -20.64
C ARG A 41 14.18 -4.20 -19.63
N ALA A 42 15.39 -3.65 -19.63
CA ALA A 42 16.45 -4.05 -18.70
C ALA A 42 16.24 -3.49 -17.28
N MET A 43 15.42 -2.43 -17.13
CA MET A 43 15.11 -1.85 -15.82
C MET A 43 14.29 -2.83 -14.96
N ARG A 44 14.72 -3.01 -13.70
CA ARG A 44 13.93 -3.76 -12.72
C ARG A 44 12.63 -3.01 -12.47
N ARG A 45 11.49 -3.61 -12.86
CA ARG A 45 10.15 -3.09 -12.54
C ARG A 45 9.94 -3.10 -11.03
N VAL A 46 10.26 -2.00 -10.38
CA VAL A 46 9.96 -1.76 -8.97
C VAL A 46 8.51 -1.32 -8.86
N GLY A 47 7.59 -2.26 -9.06
CA GLY A 47 6.20 -2.06 -8.67
C GLY A 47 6.06 -1.77 -7.17
N ARG A 48 4.83 -1.52 -6.71
CA ARG A 48 4.59 -1.45 -5.26
C ARG A 48 5.10 -2.76 -4.62
N PRO A 49 5.97 -2.70 -3.59
CA PRO A 49 6.37 -3.89 -2.84
C PRO A 49 5.13 -4.68 -2.40
N THR A 50 5.12 -5.99 -2.65
CA THR A 50 4.03 -6.85 -2.19
C THR A 50 4.02 -6.86 -0.67
N LEU A 51 2.83 -6.81 -0.05
CA LEU A 51 2.68 -6.88 1.42
C LEU A 51 2.84 -8.34 1.92
N GLY A 52 3.92 -9.02 1.53
CA GLY A 52 4.20 -10.44 1.79
C GLY A 52 4.25 -11.30 0.52
N ASP A 53 4.41 -12.62 0.71
CA ASP A 53 4.44 -13.63 -0.37
C ASP A 53 3.09 -13.76 -1.09
N VAL A 54 2.01 -13.50 -0.37
CA VAL A 54 0.62 -13.54 -0.87
C VAL A 54 -0.06 -12.21 -0.59
N ALA A 55 -0.90 -11.76 -1.51
CA ALA A 55 -1.72 -10.58 -1.31
C ALA A 55 -2.68 -10.77 -0.12
N ARG A 56 -2.79 -9.75 0.74
CA ARG A 56 -3.72 -9.78 1.87
C ARG A 56 -5.16 -9.90 1.37
N GLN A 57 -5.88 -10.88 1.89
CA GLN A 57 -7.32 -11.03 1.65
C GLN A 57 -8.10 -10.17 2.65
N LEU A 58 -9.11 -9.45 2.16
CA LEU A 58 -10.06 -8.74 3.02
C LEU A 58 -10.98 -9.77 3.68
N ILE A 59 -11.01 -9.74 5.01
CA ILE A 59 -11.87 -10.59 5.84
C ILE A 59 -12.62 -9.73 6.83
N ALA A 60 -13.83 -10.16 7.21
CA ALA A 60 -14.58 -9.56 8.30
C ALA A 60 -14.39 -10.42 9.56
N ILE A 61 -13.90 -9.81 10.64
CA ILE A 61 -13.76 -10.45 11.95
C ILE A 61 -14.61 -9.64 12.94
N ARG A 62 -15.45 -10.33 13.70
CA ARG A 62 -16.14 -9.73 14.84
C ARG A 62 -15.21 -9.79 16.05
N ILE A 63 -14.95 -8.64 16.66
CA ILE A 63 -14.08 -8.49 17.83
C ILE A 63 -14.88 -7.71 18.86
N ASP A 64 -14.74 -8.07 20.13
CA ASP A 64 -15.29 -7.30 21.23
C ASP A 64 -14.78 -5.84 21.18
N PRO A 65 -15.65 -4.83 21.34
CA PRO A 65 -15.25 -3.42 21.25
C PRO A 65 -14.16 -3.02 22.25
N GLN A 66 -14.18 -3.56 23.47
CA GLN A 66 -13.19 -3.24 24.49
C GLN A 66 -11.81 -3.78 24.10
N VAL A 67 -11.78 -5.03 23.60
CA VAL A 67 -10.55 -5.65 23.09
C VAL A 67 -9.97 -4.85 21.92
N LEU A 68 -10.81 -4.31 21.04
CA LEU A 68 -10.34 -3.48 19.93
C LEU A 68 -9.67 -2.19 20.40
N GLU A 69 -10.22 -1.53 21.44
CA GLU A 69 -9.61 -0.32 22.01
C GLU A 69 -8.29 -0.62 22.71
N ASP A 70 -8.20 -1.72 23.46
CA ASP A 70 -6.95 -2.14 24.11
C ASP A 70 -5.84 -2.40 23.07
N LEU A 71 -6.18 -3.07 21.96
CA LEU A 71 -5.27 -3.30 20.84
C LEU A 71 -4.86 -2.00 20.15
N ARG A 72 -5.75 -1.02 20.03
CA ARG A 72 -5.40 0.31 19.48
C ARG A 72 -4.41 1.03 20.37
N ASN A 73 -4.63 1.01 21.68
CA ASN A 73 -3.75 1.65 22.65
C ASN A 73 -2.38 0.97 22.68
N GLU A 74 -2.33 -0.35 22.61
CA GLU A 74 -1.09 -1.09 22.50
C GLU A 74 -0.35 -0.82 21.19
N ALA A 75 -1.06 -0.78 20.06
CA ALA A 75 -0.45 -0.49 18.77
C ALA A 75 0.15 0.92 18.72
N LYS A 76 -0.51 1.91 19.32
CA LYS A 76 0.03 3.27 19.50
C LYS A 76 1.31 3.28 20.32
N ARG A 77 1.36 2.55 21.44
CA ARG A 77 2.58 2.44 22.27
C ARG A 77 3.76 1.85 21.52
N ARG A 78 3.49 1.00 20.52
CA ARG A 78 4.49 0.32 19.68
C ARG A 78 4.78 1.04 18.35
N ASP A 79 4.15 2.19 18.11
CA ASP A 79 4.21 2.94 16.83
C ASP A 79 3.89 2.09 15.58
N ILE A 80 2.92 1.17 15.71
CA ILE A 80 2.44 0.33 14.61
C ILE A 80 0.92 0.47 14.42
N GLY A 81 0.43 0.07 13.25
CA GLY A 81 -1.02 0.02 13.00
C GLY A 81 -1.69 -1.12 13.79
N TYR A 82 -2.88 -0.87 14.35
CA TYR A 82 -3.63 -1.87 15.11
C TYR A 82 -3.93 -3.15 14.28
N GLN A 83 -4.12 -3.02 12.97
CA GLN A 83 -4.30 -4.15 12.06
C GLN A 83 -3.03 -5.02 11.94
N THR A 84 -1.85 -4.40 11.97
CA THR A 84 -0.57 -5.11 11.99
C THR A 84 -0.41 -5.89 13.29
N LEU A 85 -0.74 -5.26 14.43
CA LEU A 85 -0.70 -5.93 15.72
C LEU A 85 -1.66 -7.14 15.77
N ILE A 86 -2.89 -6.99 15.29
CA ILE A 86 -3.85 -8.11 15.18
C ILE A 86 -3.26 -9.24 14.32
N HIS A 87 -2.69 -8.90 13.17
CA HIS A 87 -2.07 -9.89 12.28
C HIS A 87 -0.91 -10.63 12.95
N ASP A 88 -0.04 -9.92 13.68
CA ASP A 88 1.10 -10.52 14.38
C ASP A 88 0.66 -11.48 15.49
N ILE A 89 -0.35 -11.09 16.27
CA ILE A 89 -0.94 -11.93 17.32
C ILE A 89 -1.49 -13.22 16.70
N LEU A 90 -2.32 -13.10 15.66
CA LEU A 90 -2.91 -14.26 14.97
C LEU A 90 -1.83 -15.17 14.38
N THR A 91 -0.79 -14.60 13.77
CA THR A 91 0.32 -15.36 13.19
C THR A 91 1.11 -16.13 14.25
N LYS A 92 1.40 -15.49 15.39
CA LYS A 92 2.10 -16.14 16.51
C LYS A 92 1.30 -17.33 17.07
N HIS A 93 -0.01 -17.16 17.26
CA HIS A 93 -0.87 -18.22 17.77
C HIS A 93 -1.07 -19.37 16.76
N ALA A 94 -1.21 -19.06 15.47
CA ALA A 94 -1.34 -20.07 14.43
C ALA A 94 -0.09 -20.96 14.32
N LYS A 95 1.11 -20.34 14.36
CA LYS A 95 2.39 -21.06 14.34
C LYS A 95 2.59 -21.93 15.57
N LYS A 96 2.18 -21.46 16.76
CA LYS A 96 2.30 -22.23 18.00
C LYS A 96 1.41 -23.48 18.03
N LYS A 97 0.28 -23.47 17.32
CA LYS A 97 -0.65 -24.61 17.27
C LYS A 97 -0.24 -25.69 16.25
N THR A 98 0.69 -25.38 15.36
CA THR A 98 1.16 -26.27 14.30
C THR A 98 2.52 -26.93 14.61
N ALA A 99 3.09 -26.66 15.78
CA ALA A 99 4.25 -27.33 16.36
C ALA A 99 3.81 -28.27 17.48
#